data_AF-A0A429Y888-F1
#
_entry.id   AF-A0A429Y888-F1
#
_cell.length_a   1.000
_cell.length_b   1.000
_cell.length_c   1.000
_cell.angle_alpha   90.00
_cell.angle_beta   90.00
_cell.angle_gamma   90.00
#
_symmetry.space_group_name_H-M   'P 1'
#
loop_
_entity.id
_entity.type
_entity.pdbx_description
1 polymer ?
#
loop_
_entity_poly.entity_id
_entity_poly.type
_entity_poly.pdbx_seq_one_letter_code
_entity_poly.pdbx_strand_id
1 'polypeptide(L)'
;MARFHARKYRRGPLPFRYVMLISFVFFIFSTAAGLWIVNKGIKPVLISYAESQTKKIAPMVVSKAVKDVIPEVKDLREITEIVPDGVGGKTVQFKTDIINETQADISRAIQLNLRQAEAGNLASFHQETGVQFSYDQSAKGEGIVYSFPLGQATNNALLANLGPRIPIRFTPVGSVNTNVETKVEQYPINNMFVTVSVQVSVNVQIIIPFGSGQAKVDQEVPIAIGLYPLDVPQFYNNSGTMNPSIQYPGSQNSP
;
A
#
# COMPACT_ATOMS: atom_id res chain seq x y z
N MET A 1 7.25 -75.95 56.18
CA MET A 1 8.32 -74.97 55.87
C MET A 1 7.68 -73.72 55.27
N ALA A 2 7.57 -72.63 56.04
CA ALA A 2 6.99 -71.37 55.56
C ALA A 2 8.12 -70.45 55.05
N ARG A 3 8.12 -70.14 53.75
CA ARG A 3 9.08 -69.23 53.12
C ARG A 3 8.62 -67.77 53.34
N PHE A 4 9.27 -67.09 54.27
CA PHE A 4 9.11 -65.64 54.46
C PHE A 4 9.60 -64.89 53.22
N HIS A 5 8.69 -64.20 52.54
CA HIS A 5 9.04 -63.26 51.48
C HIS A 5 9.56 -61.97 52.12
N ALA A 6 10.80 -61.59 51.80
CA ALA A 6 11.41 -60.36 52.26
C ALA A 6 10.62 -59.14 51.76
N ARG A 7 10.13 -58.32 52.70
CA ARG A 7 9.38 -57.09 52.43
C ARG A 7 10.32 -56.09 51.76
N LYS A 8 10.08 -55.72 50.49
CA LYS A 8 10.82 -54.66 49.79
C LYS A 8 10.73 -53.37 50.61
N TYR A 9 11.86 -52.90 51.12
CA TYR A 9 11.98 -51.57 51.73
C TYR A 9 11.57 -50.53 50.68
N ARG A 10 10.40 -49.90 50.90
CA ARG A 10 10.00 -48.71 50.16
C ARG A 10 11.06 -47.64 50.49
N ARG A 11 11.88 -47.27 49.51
CA ARG A 11 12.82 -46.14 49.64
C ARG A 11 12.00 -44.92 50.08
N GLY A 12 12.37 -44.33 51.22
CA GLY A 12 11.73 -43.13 51.73
C GLY A 12 11.86 -41.96 50.75
N PRO A 13 11.06 -40.90 50.93
CA PRO A 13 11.17 -39.70 50.10
C PRO A 13 12.61 -39.15 50.13
N LEU A 14 13.07 -38.61 49.00
CA LEU A 14 14.38 -37.97 48.89
C LEU A 14 14.57 -36.93 50.00
N PRO A 15 15.78 -36.75 50.58
CA PRO A 15 16.02 -35.76 51.62
C PRO A 15 15.65 -34.34 51.13
N PHE A 16 15.07 -33.52 52.00
CA PHE A 16 14.51 -32.20 51.67
C PHE A 16 15.46 -31.30 50.83
N ARG A 17 16.76 -31.33 51.13
CA ARG A 17 17.78 -30.55 50.40
C ARG A 17 17.86 -30.91 48.91
N TYR A 18 17.71 -32.19 48.56
CA TYR A 18 17.72 -32.62 47.17
C TYR A 18 16.42 -32.26 46.45
N VAL A 19 15.27 -32.35 47.14
CA VAL A 19 13.97 -31.93 46.57
C VAL A 19 13.97 -30.43 46.27
N MET A 20 14.52 -29.62 47.17
CA MET A 20 14.67 -28.17 46.96
C MET A 20 15.60 -27.85 45.77
N LEU A 21 16.72 -28.55 45.65
CA LEU A 21 17.66 -28.35 44.54
C LEU A 21 17.04 -28.76 43.19
N ILE A 22 16.39 -29.93 43.14
CA ILE A 22 15.76 -30.44 41.91
C ILE A 22 14.59 -29.54 41.48
N SER A 23 13.76 -29.07 42.41
CA SER A 23 12.67 -28.14 42.09
C SER A 23 13.18 -26.79 41.59
N PHE A 24 14.28 -26.27 42.15
CA PHE A 24 14.91 -25.04 41.68
C PHE A 24 15.46 -25.19 40.25
N VAL A 25 16.17 -26.29 39.97
CA VAL A 25 16.67 -26.59 38.61
C VAL A 25 15.51 -26.77 37.63
N PHE A 26 14.45 -27.48 38.03
CA PHE A 26 13.25 -27.65 37.23
C PHE A 26 12.55 -26.32 36.95
N PHE A 27 12.46 -25.43 37.93
CA PHE A 27 11.86 -24.11 37.77
C PHE A 27 12.61 -23.25 36.75
N ILE A 28 13.95 -23.23 36.82
CA ILE A 28 14.79 -22.53 35.84
C ILE A 28 14.59 -23.12 34.44
N PHE A 29 14.63 -24.45 34.33
CA PHE A 29 14.44 -25.14 33.05
C PHE A 29 13.04 -24.89 32.47
N SER A 30 11.99 -24.98 33.30
CA SER A 30 10.61 -24.74 32.90
C SER A 30 10.38 -23.29 32.48
N THR A 31 10.96 -22.32 33.19
CA THR A 31 10.88 -20.90 32.83
C THR A 31 11.59 -20.62 31.49
N ALA A 32 12.79 -21.18 31.30
CA ALA A 32 13.54 -21.05 30.05
C ALA A 32 12.81 -21.70 28.86
N ALA A 33 12.28 -22.91 29.05
CA ALA A 33 11.48 -23.61 28.04
C ALA A 33 10.19 -22.84 27.71
N GLY A 34 9.53 -22.27 28.72
CA GLY A 34 8.34 -21.45 28.54
C GLY A 34 8.61 -20.21 27.70
N LEU A 35 9.64 -19.43 28.04
CA LEU A 35 10.05 -18.26 27.25
C LEU A 35 10.41 -18.63 25.81
N TRP A 36 11.09 -19.76 25.61
CA TRP A 36 11.46 -20.23 24.28
C TRP A 36 10.24 -20.63 23.43
N ILE A 37 9.27 -21.33 24.02
CA ILE A 37 8.00 -21.69 23.36
C ILE A 37 7.20 -20.45 22.98
N VAL A 38 7.10 -19.48 23.90
CA VAL A 38 6.39 -18.22 23.67
C VAL A 38 7.03 -17.47 22.51
N ASN A 39 8.35 -17.29 22.52
CA ASN A 39 9.05 -16.58 21.45
C ASN A 39 8.86 -17.28 20.08
N LYS A 40 8.93 -18.62 20.05
CA LYS A 40 8.81 -19.38 18.81
C LYS A 40 7.37 -19.42 18.25
N GLY A 41 6.35 -19.36 19.12
CA GLY A 41 4.95 -19.35 18.71
C GLY A 41 4.43 -17.97 18.30
N ILE A 42 4.76 -16.93 19.08
CA ILE A 42 4.20 -15.58 18.90
C ILE A 42 4.82 -14.87 17.68
N LYS A 43 6.14 -14.97 17.50
CA LYS A 43 6.86 -14.24 16.45
C LYS A 43 6.27 -14.42 15.04
N PRO A 44 6.04 -15.64 14.52
CA PRO A 44 5.50 -15.81 13.16
C PRO A 44 4.08 -15.24 12.99
N VAL A 45 3.26 -15.33 14.03
CA VAL A 45 1.88 -14.77 14.00
C VAL A 45 1.92 -13.26 13.89
N LEU A 46 2.79 -12.60 14.65
CA LEU A 46 2.93 -11.15 14.60
C LEU A 46 3.44 -10.64 13.26
N ILE A 47 4.39 -11.34 12.64
CA ILE A 47 4.91 -10.99 11.31
C ILE A 47 3.79 -11.14 10.26
N SER A 48 3.09 -12.28 10.26
CA SER A 48 1.96 -12.50 9.34
C SER A 48 0.86 -11.45 9.53
N TYR A 49 0.57 -11.09 10.78
CA TYR A 49 -0.38 -10.03 11.08
C TYR A 49 0.09 -8.66 10.57
N ALA A 50 1.37 -8.32 10.78
CA ALA A 50 1.96 -7.09 10.26
C ALA A 50 1.88 -7.03 8.73
N GLU A 51 2.13 -8.14 8.03
CA GLU A 51 1.95 -8.22 6.57
C GLU A 51 0.50 -7.95 6.14
N SER A 52 -0.47 -8.59 6.81
CA SER A 52 -1.89 -8.37 6.52
C SER A 52 -2.32 -6.91 6.79
N GLN A 53 -1.86 -6.31 7.89
CA GLN A 53 -2.15 -4.91 8.18
C GLN A 53 -1.45 -3.96 7.20
N THR A 54 -0.22 -4.27 6.77
CA THR A 54 0.50 -3.48 5.77
C THR A 54 -0.27 -3.44 4.45
N LYS A 55 -0.76 -4.61 3.99
CA LYS A 55 -1.58 -4.72 2.78
C LYS A 55 -2.91 -3.98 2.86
N LYS A 56 -3.39 -3.66 4.07
CA LYS A 56 -4.62 -2.90 4.29
C LYS A 56 -4.37 -1.40 4.43
N ILE A 57 -3.38 -1.02 5.23
CA ILE A 57 -3.08 0.38 5.57
C ILE A 57 -2.37 1.08 4.41
N ALA A 58 -1.43 0.41 3.73
CA ALA A 58 -0.65 1.04 2.67
C ALA A 58 -1.54 1.58 1.52
N PRO A 59 -2.46 0.79 0.92
CA PRO A 59 -3.32 1.30 -0.13
C PRO A 59 -4.24 2.43 0.34
N MET A 60 -4.69 2.37 1.60
CA MET A 60 -5.56 3.38 2.20
C MET A 60 -4.83 4.73 2.32
N VAL A 61 -3.59 4.73 2.82
CA VAL A 61 -2.79 5.96 2.97
C VAL A 61 -2.48 6.59 1.63
N VAL A 62 -2.12 5.78 0.63
CA VAL A 62 -1.81 6.24 -0.73
C VAL A 62 -3.06 6.79 -1.42
N SER A 63 -4.16 6.03 -1.38
CA SER A 63 -5.41 6.43 -2.06
C SER A 63 -5.97 7.74 -1.48
N LYS A 64 -5.88 7.92 -0.16
CA LYS A 64 -6.29 9.16 0.49
C LYS A 64 -5.43 10.34 0.02
N ALA A 65 -4.11 10.18 0.02
CA ALA A 65 -3.19 11.22 -0.42
C ALA A 65 -3.43 11.65 -1.87
N VAL A 66 -3.73 10.68 -2.75
CA VAL A 66 -4.07 10.97 -4.15
C VAL A 66 -5.39 11.75 -4.24
N LYS A 67 -6.41 11.32 -3.51
CA LYS A 67 -7.74 11.97 -3.50
C LYS A 67 -7.67 13.42 -2.98
N ASP A 68 -6.80 13.71 -2.02
CA ASP A 68 -6.60 15.05 -1.48
C ASP A 68 -6.01 16.02 -2.53
N VAL A 69 -5.22 15.52 -3.48
CA VAL A 69 -4.58 16.34 -4.54
C VAL A 69 -5.45 16.41 -5.80
N ILE A 70 -6.01 15.28 -6.22
CA ILE A 70 -6.88 15.16 -7.40
C ILE A 70 -8.23 14.61 -6.95
N PRO A 71 -9.14 15.48 -6.48
CA PRO A 71 -10.50 15.06 -6.12
C PRO A 71 -11.33 14.69 -7.37
N GLU A 72 -11.04 15.32 -8.50
CA GLU A 72 -11.71 15.11 -9.78
C GLU A 72 -10.70 15.20 -10.94
N VAL A 73 -10.86 14.35 -11.95
CA VAL A 73 -10.00 14.30 -13.14
C VAL A 73 -10.25 15.53 -14.00
N LYS A 74 -9.19 16.23 -14.41
CA LYS A 74 -9.30 17.45 -15.23
C LYS A 74 -9.65 17.11 -16.69
N ASP A 75 -10.32 18.04 -17.36
CA ASP A 75 -10.49 17.95 -18.82
C ASP A 75 -9.13 18.20 -19.51
N LEU A 76 -8.81 17.43 -20.55
CA LEU A 76 -7.60 17.61 -21.36
C LEU A 76 -7.41 19.05 -21.86
N ARG A 77 -8.50 19.78 -22.10
CA ARG A 77 -8.48 21.17 -22.56
C ARG A 77 -7.87 22.14 -21.55
N GLU A 78 -7.84 21.79 -20.26
CA GLU A 78 -7.23 22.62 -19.22
C GLU A 78 -5.70 22.53 -19.21
N ILE A 79 -5.16 21.43 -19.73
CA ILE A 79 -3.72 21.13 -19.75
C ILE A 79 -3.11 21.19 -21.16
N THR A 80 -3.86 21.66 -22.15
CA THR A 80 -3.42 21.79 -23.53
C THR A 80 -3.62 23.21 -24.05
N GLU A 81 -2.70 23.67 -24.90
CA GLU A 81 -2.80 24.94 -25.62
C GLU A 81 -2.61 24.70 -27.11
N ILE A 82 -3.38 25.41 -27.93
CA ILE A 82 -3.29 25.34 -29.39
C ILE A 82 -2.28 26.39 -29.84
N VAL A 83 -1.13 25.93 -30.31
CA VAL A 83 -0.09 26.81 -30.85
C VAL A 83 -0.15 26.76 -32.38
N PRO A 84 -0.26 27.92 -33.07
CA PRO A 84 -0.19 27.97 -34.53
C PRO A 84 1.20 27.53 -35.02
N ASP A 85 1.26 26.56 -35.93
CA ASP A 85 2.52 25.98 -36.42
C ASP A 85 3.18 26.81 -37.55
N GLY A 86 2.76 28.07 -37.75
CA GLY A 86 3.28 28.96 -38.81
C GLY A 86 2.97 28.53 -40.26
N VAL A 87 2.61 27.27 -40.50
CA VAL A 87 2.31 26.67 -41.82
C VAL A 87 0.79 26.44 -42.01
N GLY A 88 -0.04 27.06 -41.16
CA GLY A 88 -1.50 26.89 -41.19
C GLY A 88 -2.00 25.62 -40.48
N GLY A 89 -1.11 24.83 -39.88
CA GLY A 89 -1.45 23.73 -38.98
C GLY A 89 -1.67 24.18 -37.53
N LYS A 90 -2.44 23.40 -36.77
CA LYS A 90 -2.65 23.57 -35.32
C LYS A 90 -1.91 22.44 -34.59
N THR A 91 -0.94 22.79 -33.74
CA THR A 91 -0.25 21.81 -32.89
C THR A 91 -0.79 21.89 -31.47
N VAL A 92 -1.05 20.74 -30.85
CA VAL A 92 -1.44 20.64 -29.45
C VAL A 92 -0.19 20.58 -28.61
N GLN A 93 0.03 21.59 -27.78
CA GLN A 93 1.12 21.59 -26.81
C GLN A 93 0.57 21.34 -25.41
N PHE A 94 1.15 20.37 -24.70
CA PHE A 94 0.82 20.13 -23.30
C PHE A 94 1.50 21.17 -22.42
N LYS A 95 0.75 21.68 -21.44
CA LYS A 95 1.26 22.51 -20.34
C LYS A 95 2.03 21.64 -19.36
N THR A 96 3.33 21.47 -19.61
CA THR A 96 4.21 20.59 -18.84
C THR A 96 4.45 21.09 -17.42
N ASP A 97 4.29 22.40 -17.18
CA ASP A 97 4.30 23.02 -15.86
C ASP A 97 3.21 22.43 -14.95
N ILE A 98 1.95 22.36 -15.43
CA ILE A 98 0.82 21.81 -14.66
C ILE A 98 1.05 20.32 -14.37
N ILE A 99 1.55 19.57 -15.36
CA ILE A 99 1.82 18.13 -15.23
C ILE A 99 2.91 17.88 -14.17
N ASN A 100 4.03 18.60 -14.25
CA ASN A 100 5.14 18.45 -13.32
C ASN A 100 4.77 18.92 -11.90
N GLU A 101 4.01 20.00 -11.79
CA GLU A 101 3.47 20.49 -10.51
C GLU A 101 2.54 19.45 -9.88
N THR A 102 1.60 18.92 -10.65
CA THR A 102 0.66 17.87 -10.19
C THR A 102 1.40 16.61 -9.75
N GLN A 103 2.41 16.16 -10.51
CA GLN A 103 3.26 15.03 -10.12
C GLN A 103 3.99 15.30 -8.80
N ALA A 104 4.57 16.48 -8.64
CA ALA A 104 5.29 16.87 -7.43
C ALA A 104 4.34 16.95 -6.21
N ASP A 105 3.12 17.47 -6.41
CA ASP A 105 2.10 17.59 -5.37
C ASP A 105 1.60 16.23 -4.90
N ILE A 106 1.33 15.29 -5.81
CA ILE A 106 0.99 13.90 -5.48
C ILE A 106 2.12 13.27 -4.66
N SER A 107 3.36 13.38 -5.12
CA SER A 107 4.52 12.81 -4.43
C SER A 107 4.66 13.38 -3.00
N ARG A 108 4.51 14.71 -2.86
CA ARG A 108 4.56 15.39 -1.57
C ARG A 108 3.41 14.98 -0.65
N ALA A 109 2.19 14.90 -1.16
CA ALA A 109 1.01 14.51 -0.38
C ALA A 109 1.14 13.08 0.15
N ILE A 110 1.63 12.15 -0.67
CA ILE A 110 1.90 10.77 -0.24
C ILE A 110 2.98 10.75 0.84
N GLN A 111 4.09 11.47 0.63
CA GLN A 111 5.18 11.53 1.61
C GLN A 111 4.73 12.13 2.95
N LEU A 112 3.91 13.18 2.92
CA LEU A 112 3.34 13.78 4.13
C LEU A 112 2.40 12.83 4.86
N ASN A 113 1.51 12.15 4.14
CA ASN A 113 0.59 11.18 4.72
C ASN A 113 1.33 9.95 5.31
N LEU A 114 2.39 9.48 4.66
CA LEU A 114 3.26 8.43 5.22
C LEU A 114 3.95 8.89 6.52
N ARG A 115 4.46 10.14 6.55
CA ARG A 115 5.04 10.72 7.78
C ARG A 115 4.02 10.90 8.91
N GLN A 116 2.77 11.25 8.59
CA GLN A 116 1.70 11.31 9.59
C GLN A 116 1.38 9.91 10.14
N ALA A 117 1.38 8.90 9.28
CA ALA A 117 1.22 7.50 9.70
C ALA A 117 2.40 7.02 10.56
N GLU A 118 3.64 7.41 10.21
CA GLU A 118 4.86 7.19 11.02
C GLU A 118 4.72 7.78 12.42
N ALA A 119 4.21 9.01 12.52
CA ALA A 119 3.98 9.70 13.79
C ALA A 119 2.79 9.14 14.60
N GLY A 120 2.09 8.13 14.09
CA GLY A 120 0.92 7.54 14.74
C GLY A 120 -0.36 8.38 14.65
N ASN A 121 -0.36 9.46 13.87
CA ASN A 121 -1.52 10.33 13.68
C ASN A 121 -2.42 9.79 12.58
N LEU A 122 -3.13 8.68 12.88
CA LEU A 122 -4.09 8.07 11.97
C LEU A 122 -5.55 8.54 12.19
N ALA A 123 -5.79 9.50 13.09
CA ALA A 123 -7.13 9.99 13.41
C ALA A 123 -7.87 10.51 12.16
N SER A 124 -7.13 11.10 11.22
CA SER A 124 -7.63 11.60 9.95
C SER A 124 -7.96 10.49 8.92
N PHE A 125 -7.64 9.22 9.15
CA PHE A 125 -7.99 8.10 8.25
C PHE A 125 -9.27 7.36 8.71
N HIS A 126 -9.66 7.55 9.97
CA HIS A 126 -10.81 6.87 10.61
C HIS A 126 -12.15 7.27 9.99
N GLN A 127 -12.28 8.53 9.56
CA GLN A 127 -13.56 9.13 9.22
C GLN A 127 -14.02 8.81 7.78
N GLU A 128 -13.11 8.32 6.93
CA GLU A 128 -13.38 8.15 5.49
C GLU A 128 -13.39 6.70 5.01
N THR A 129 -12.87 5.75 5.80
CA THR A 129 -12.58 4.39 5.31
C THR A 129 -13.33 3.27 6.05
N GLY A 130 -14.12 3.60 7.07
CA GLY A 130 -14.97 2.64 7.80
C GLY A 130 -14.21 1.59 8.64
N VAL A 131 -12.89 1.73 8.78
CA VAL A 131 -12.07 0.81 9.56
C VAL A 131 -11.99 1.31 11.00
N GLN A 132 -12.70 0.63 11.91
CA GLN A 132 -12.60 0.89 13.35
C GLN A 132 -11.25 0.38 13.87
N PHE A 133 -10.38 1.30 14.28
CA PHE A 133 -9.16 0.96 14.99
C PHE A 133 -9.33 1.31 16.46
N SER A 134 -9.20 0.33 17.35
CA SER A 134 -9.16 0.59 18.80
C SER A 134 -7.79 1.17 19.16
N TYR A 135 -7.67 2.50 19.07
CA TYR A 135 -6.45 3.21 19.46
C TYR A 135 -6.52 3.58 20.95
N ASP A 136 -5.61 3.04 21.75
CA ASP A 136 -5.25 3.69 23.00
C ASP A 136 -4.35 4.88 22.65
N GLN A 137 -4.91 6.09 22.67
CA GLN A 137 -4.21 7.36 22.41
C GLN A 137 -3.08 7.68 23.43
N SER A 138 -2.82 6.80 24.40
CA SER A 138 -1.96 7.09 25.56
C SER A 138 -0.47 6.83 25.37
N ALA A 139 0.00 6.40 24.20
CA ALA A 139 1.42 6.15 23.99
C ALA A 139 2.15 7.37 23.40
N LYS A 140 2.81 8.16 24.25
CA LYS A 140 3.86 9.09 23.80
C LYS A 140 4.91 8.32 22.99
N GLY A 141 5.06 8.61 21.69
CA GLY A 141 6.09 8.04 20.82
C GLY A 141 5.62 7.82 19.37
N GLU A 142 6.58 7.64 18.45
CA GLU A 142 6.31 7.32 17.05
C GLU A 142 5.64 5.95 16.90
N GLY A 143 4.81 5.79 15.87
CA GLY A 143 4.12 4.55 15.51
C GLY A 143 2.70 4.42 16.08
N ILE A 144 2.04 3.36 15.62
CA ILE A 144 0.63 3.05 15.87
C ILE A 144 0.58 1.89 16.86
N VAL A 145 -0.09 2.04 18.00
CA VAL A 145 -0.25 0.96 18.97
C VAL A 145 -1.50 0.14 18.62
N TYR A 146 -1.31 -1.15 18.41
CA TYR A 146 -2.40 -2.11 18.20
C TYR A 146 -2.37 -3.18 19.29
N SER A 147 -3.54 -3.43 19.89
CA SER A 147 -3.70 -4.43 20.94
C SER A 147 -4.31 -5.71 20.39
N PHE A 148 -3.71 -6.87 20.65
CA PHE A 148 -4.27 -8.18 20.27
C PHE A 148 -4.32 -9.13 21.48
N PRO A 149 -5.32 -10.02 21.58
CA PRO A 149 -5.37 -11.03 22.63
C PRO A 149 -4.15 -11.95 22.56
N LEU A 150 -3.54 -12.27 23.70
CA LEU A 150 -2.42 -13.23 23.76
C LEU A 150 -2.79 -14.58 23.12
N GLY A 151 -4.04 -15.01 23.26
CA GLY A 151 -4.53 -16.24 22.67
C GLY A 151 -4.48 -16.28 21.14
N GLN A 152 -4.54 -15.14 20.46
CA GLN A 152 -4.34 -15.04 19.00
C GLN A 152 -2.94 -15.50 18.59
N ALA A 153 -1.95 -15.30 19.46
CA ALA A 153 -0.57 -15.68 19.22
C ALA A 153 -0.28 -17.17 19.43
N THR A 154 -1.25 -17.94 19.95
CA THR A 154 -1.13 -19.40 20.16
C THR A 154 -1.48 -20.22 18.91
N ASN A 155 -1.93 -19.56 17.83
CA ASN A 155 -2.43 -20.20 16.61
C ASN A 155 -3.49 -21.29 16.87
N ASN A 156 -4.27 -21.13 17.94
CA ASN A 156 -5.36 -22.03 18.31
C ASN A 156 -6.69 -21.30 18.17
N ALA A 157 -7.56 -21.81 17.31
CA ALA A 157 -8.88 -21.22 17.05
C ALA A 157 -9.73 -21.10 18.31
N LEU A 158 -9.61 -22.03 19.26
CA LEU A 158 -10.38 -22.03 20.51
C LEU A 158 -9.92 -20.95 21.49
N LEU A 159 -8.65 -20.57 21.43
CA LEU A 159 -8.05 -19.59 22.33
C LEU A 159 -7.87 -18.22 21.66
N ALA A 160 -8.15 -18.08 20.37
CA ALA A 160 -7.79 -16.90 19.57
C ALA A 160 -8.29 -15.56 20.16
N ASN A 161 -9.44 -15.57 20.81
CA ASN A 161 -10.05 -14.36 21.40
C ASN A 161 -9.88 -14.26 22.93
N LEU A 162 -9.16 -15.20 23.56
CA LEU A 162 -8.98 -15.25 25.01
C LEU A 162 -7.63 -14.67 25.44
N GLY A 163 -7.57 -14.26 26.72
CA GLY A 163 -6.36 -13.79 27.38
C GLY A 163 -6.19 -12.27 27.39
N PRO A 164 -5.15 -11.79 28.10
CA PRO A 164 -4.85 -10.36 28.18
C PRO A 164 -4.45 -9.80 26.80
N ARG A 165 -4.81 -8.54 26.54
CA ARG A 165 -4.42 -7.85 25.32
C ARG A 165 -3.00 -7.33 25.42
N ILE A 166 -2.17 -7.68 24.45
CA ILE A 166 -0.77 -7.24 24.37
C ILE A 166 -0.69 -6.07 23.39
N PRO A 167 -0.21 -4.90 23.82
CA PRO A 167 0.03 -3.78 22.93
C PRO A 167 1.32 -4.00 22.13
N ILE A 168 1.25 -3.88 20.81
CA ILE A 168 2.43 -3.78 19.94
C ILE A 168 2.41 -2.46 19.20
N ARG A 169 3.59 -1.87 19.11
CA ARG A 169 3.86 -0.69 18.29
C ARG A 169 4.20 -1.11 16.86
N PHE A 170 3.50 -0.51 15.91
CA PHE A 170 3.69 -0.66 14.48
C PHE A 170 4.19 0.67 13.93
N THR A 171 5.41 0.72 13.42
CA THR A 171 5.95 1.92 12.76
C THR A 171 5.90 1.68 11.25
N PRO A 172 4.94 2.27 10.52
CA PRO A 172 4.97 2.24 9.07
C PRO A 172 6.16 3.10 8.62
N VAL A 173 6.90 2.70 7.61
CA VAL A 173 7.90 3.53 6.92
C VAL A 173 7.75 3.29 5.43
N GLY A 174 7.95 4.31 4.61
CA GLY A 174 7.79 4.11 3.17
C GLY A 174 8.43 5.17 2.30
N SER A 175 8.54 4.82 1.02
CA SER A 175 9.05 5.70 -0.03
C SER A 175 8.09 5.71 -1.21
N VAL A 176 7.92 6.87 -1.82
CA VAL A 176 7.11 7.07 -3.02
C VAL A 176 8.00 7.34 -4.22
N ASN A 177 7.67 6.73 -5.35
CA ASN A 177 8.19 7.08 -6.66
C ASN A 177 7.01 7.43 -7.58
N THR A 178 7.17 8.44 -8.41
CA THR A 178 6.13 8.94 -9.31
C THR A 178 6.70 9.15 -10.69
N ASN A 179 6.03 8.66 -11.72
CA ASN A 179 6.39 8.88 -13.12
C ASN A 179 5.16 9.32 -13.92
N VAL A 180 5.31 10.23 -14.86
CA VAL A 180 4.22 10.63 -15.76
C VAL A 180 4.23 9.73 -16.98
N GLU A 181 3.04 9.27 -17.37
CA GLU A 181 2.81 8.53 -18.60
C GLU A 181 1.73 9.25 -19.42
N THR A 182 1.95 9.33 -20.73
CA THR A 182 0.96 9.87 -21.67
C THR A 182 0.62 8.79 -22.68
N LYS A 183 -0.66 8.42 -22.72
CA LYS A 183 -1.20 7.45 -23.68
C LYS A 183 -2.03 8.20 -24.72
N VAL A 184 -1.76 7.93 -25.98
CA VAL A 184 -2.46 8.53 -27.13
C VAL A 184 -3.05 7.41 -27.97
N GLU A 185 -4.37 7.41 -28.12
CA GLU A 185 -5.12 6.43 -28.92
C GLU A 185 -5.83 7.13 -30.07
N GLN A 186 -5.65 6.65 -31.31
CA GLN A 186 -6.29 7.25 -32.49
C GLN A 186 -7.66 6.60 -32.73
N TYR A 187 -8.69 7.43 -32.86
CA TYR A 187 -10.09 7.04 -33.09
C TYR A 187 -10.58 7.56 -34.45
N PRO A 188 -11.20 6.73 -35.31
CA PRO A 188 -11.73 7.18 -36.60
C PRO A 188 -12.84 8.24 -36.47
N ILE A 189 -13.00 9.16 -37.44
CA ILE A 189 -12.23 9.29 -38.69
C ILE A 189 -10.99 10.19 -38.53
N ASN A 190 -10.85 10.96 -37.44
CA ASN A 190 -9.65 11.77 -37.15
C ASN A 190 -9.68 12.35 -35.72
N ASN A 191 -9.89 11.49 -34.73
CA ASN A 191 -9.87 11.88 -33.33
C ASN A 191 -8.67 11.24 -32.64
N MET A 192 -8.13 11.89 -31.62
CA MET A 192 -7.20 11.25 -30.71
C MET A 192 -7.74 11.34 -29.29
N PHE A 193 -7.73 10.24 -28.57
CA PHE A 193 -8.03 10.18 -27.15
C PHE A 193 -6.71 10.20 -26.40
N VAL A 194 -6.52 11.19 -25.55
CA VAL A 194 -5.30 11.36 -24.78
C VAL A 194 -5.63 11.17 -23.31
N THR A 195 -4.83 10.31 -22.68
CA THR A 195 -4.82 10.10 -21.24
C THR A 195 -3.46 10.46 -20.70
N VAL A 196 -3.40 11.44 -19.80
CA VAL A 196 -2.20 11.79 -19.05
C VAL A 196 -2.38 11.28 -17.62
N SER A 197 -1.52 10.35 -17.22
CA SER A 197 -1.58 9.68 -15.91
C SER A 197 -0.26 9.85 -15.16
N VAL A 198 -0.33 9.90 -13.83
CA VAL A 198 0.83 9.67 -12.96
C VAL A 198 0.81 8.24 -12.49
N GLN A 199 1.84 7.47 -12.84
CA GLN A 199 2.15 6.19 -12.23
C GLN A 199 2.79 6.44 -10.85
N VAL A 200 2.08 6.04 -9.81
CA VAL A 200 2.53 6.13 -8.42
C VAL A 200 2.92 4.74 -7.95
N SER A 201 4.14 4.59 -7.45
CA SER A 201 4.64 3.35 -6.87
C SER A 201 5.15 3.63 -5.46
N VAL A 202 4.50 3.03 -4.46
CA VAL A 202 4.81 3.25 -3.03
C VAL A 202 5.22 1.94 -2.39
N ASN A 203 6.41 1.92 -1.81
CA ASN A 203 6.88 0.81 -0.98
C ASN A 203 6.64 1.17 0.48
N VAL A 204 5.81 0.39 1.18
CA VAL A 204 5.50 0.58 2.60
C VAL A 204 5.96 -0.66 3.37
N GLN A 205 6.69 -0.43 4.45
CA GLN A 205 7.13 -1.46 5.39
C GLN A 205 6.60 -1.12 6.78
N ILE A 206 5.91 -2.05 7.43
CA ILE A 206 5.55 -1.90 8.84
C ILE A 206 6.55 -2.65 9.70
N ILE A 207 7.21 -1.91 10.59
CA ILE A 207 8.20 -2.42 11.54
C ILE A 207 7.50 -2.73 12.87
N ILE A 208 7.76 -3.92 13.41
CA ILE A 208 7.33 -4.37 14.73
C ILE A 208 8.55 -4.86 15.54
N PRO A 209 8.46 -4.99 16.88
CA PRO A 209 9.62 -5.38 17.70
C PRO A 209 10.29 -6.71 17.29
N PHE A 210 9.55 -7.62 16.66
CA PHE A 210 10.02 -8.98 16.34
C PHE A 210 10.15 -9.26 14.84
N GLY A 211 9.99 -8.24 13.97
CA GLY A 211 10.07 -8.40 12.53
C GLY A 211 9.48 -7.22 11.75
N SER A 212 9.19 -7.43 10.47
CA SER A 212 8.54 -6.42 9.63
C SER A 212 7.72 -7.06 8.53
N GLY A 213 6.63 -6.41 8.11
CA GLY A 213 5.88 -6.75 6.90
C GLY A 213 6.08 -5.68 5.83
N GLN A 214 6.03 -6.04 4.54
CA GLN A 214 6.15 -5.10 3.42
C GLN A 214 4.96 -5.23 2.47
N ALA A 215 4.56 -4.12 1.86
CA ALA A 215 3.63 -4.09 0.74
C ALA A 215 4.06 -3.01 -0.27
N LYS A 216 3.88 -3.35 -1.55
CA LYS A 216 4.00 -2.41 -2.65
C LYS A 216 2.60 -2.01 -3.10
N VAL A 217 2.38 -0.71 -3.25
CA VAL A 217 1.13 -0.14 -3.76
C VAL A 217 1.46 0.57 -5.06
N ASP A 218 0.95 0.03 -6.16
CA ASP A 218 1.02 0.65 -7.47
C ASP A 218 -0.37 1.21 -7.82
N GLN A 219 -0.43 2.48 -8.19
CA GLN A 219 -1.67 3.17 -8.53
C GLN A 219 -1.43 4.08 -9.74
N GLU A 220 -2.31 3.97 -10.73
CA GLU A 220 -2.37 4.91 -11.85
C GLU A 220 -3.38 6.01 -11.53
N VAL A 221 -2.92 7.26 -11.55
CA VAL A 221 -3.74 8.44 -11.25
C VAL A 221 -3.94 9.25 -12.52
N PRO A 222 -5.12 9.23 -13.14
CA PRO A 222 -5.38 10.06 -14.31
C PRO A 222 -5.41 11.53 -13.89
N ILE A 223 -4.54 12.35 -14.49
CA ILE A 223 -4.54 13.80 -14.31
C ILE A 223 -5.59 14.42 -15.23
N ALA A 224 -5.54 14.03 -16.50
CA ALA A 224 -6.42 14.54 -17.53
C ALA A 224 -6.75 13.48 -18.58
N ILE A 225 -8.00 13.52 -19.01
CA ILE A 225 -8.52 12.63 -20.04
C ILE A 225 -9.33 13.50 -21.00
N GLY A 226 -9.19 13.26 -22.30
CA GLY A 226 -10.04 13.94 -23.26
C GLY A 226 -9.87 13.48 -24.70
N LEU A 227 -10.88 13.78 -25.48
CA LEU A 227 -10.88 13.59 -26.92
C LEU A 227 -10.47 14.91 -27.58
N TYR A 228 -9.43 14.84 -28.40
CA TYR A 228 -8.98 15.93 -29.23
C TYR A 228 -9.38 15.65 -30.69
N PRO A 229 -10.33 16.41 -31.26
CA PRO A 229 -10.69 16.28 -32.66
C PRO A 229 -9.60 16.90 -33.54
N LEU A 230 -9.13 16.15 -34.53
CA LEU A 230 -8.24 16.66 -35.58
C LEU A 230 -9.06 17.15 -36.77
N ASP A 231 -8.44 17.94 -37.63
CA ASP A 231 -9.08 18.39 -38.86
C ASP A 231 -9.46 17.18 -39.72
N VAL A 232 -10.75 17.07 -40.06
CA VAL A 232 -11.25 15.99 -40.92
C VAL A 232 -10.80 16.29 -42.35
N PRO A 233 -10.14 15.35 -43.05
CA PRO A 233 -9.70 15.57 -44.41
C PRO A 233 -10.93 15.77 -45.30
N GLN A 234 -10.79 16.67 -46.28
CA GLN A 234 -11.82 16.92 -47.30
C GLN A 234 -12.18 15.66 -48.11
N PHE A 235 -11.31 14.64 -48.05
CA PHE A 235 -11.51 13.34 -48.67
C PHE A 235 -11.01 12.23 -47.74
N TYR A 236 -11.85 11.22 -47.48
CA TYR A 236 -11.50 10.02 -46.73
C TYR A 236 -11.83 8.78 -47.56
N ASN A 237 -10.81 8.03 -47.98
CA ASN A 237 -10.98 6.79 -48.73
C ASN A 237 -10.52 5.60 -47.86
N ASN A 238 -11.48 4.84 -47.35
CA ASN A 238 -11.25 3.66 -46.51
C ASN A 238 -11.11 2.35 -47.33
N SER A 239 -11.18 2.40 -48.67
CA SER A 239 -11.31 1.18 -49.51
C SER A 239 -10.35 1.10 -50.70
N GLY A 240 -9.35 1.99 -50.82
CA GLY A 240 -8.18 1.79 -51.70
C GLY A 240 -8.43 1.81 -53.22
N THR A 241 -9.67 1.78 -53.71
CA THR A 241 -9.97 1.56 -55.14
C THR A 241 -10.71 2.72 -55.83
N MET A 242 -10.74 3.92 -55.24
CA MET A 242 -11.39 5.08 -55.86
C MET A 242 -10.48 6.31 -55.84
N ASN A 243 -9.97 6.69 -57.01
CA ASN A 243 -9.37 8.00 -57.22
C ASN A 243 -10.43 9.09 -56.98
N PRO A 244 -10.10 10.20 -56.31
CA PRO A 244 -11.05 11.29 -56.11
C PRO A 244 -11.54 11.80 -57.48
N SER A 245 -12.86 11.82 -57.68
CA SER A 245 -13.50 12.24 -58.93
C SER A 245 -13.50 13.77 -59.15
N ILE A 246 -13.00 14.53 -58.18
CA ILE A 246 -12.93 16.00 -58.23
C ILE A 246 -11.53 16.45 -57.81
N GLN A 247 -10.77 16.99 -58.76
CA GLN A 247 -9.54 17.73 -58.51
C GLN A 247 -9.90 19.21 -58.33
N TYR A 248 -9.41 19.84 -57.25
CA TYR A 248 -9.55 21.28 -57.06
C TYR A 248 -8.78 21.98 -58.20
N PRO A 249 -9.35 22.99 -58.90
CA PRO A 249 -8.59 23.75 -59.86
C PRO A 249 -7.52 24.52 -59.08
N GLY A 250 -6.25 24.18 -59.30
CA GLY A 250 -5.13 24.96 -58.78
C GLY A 250 -5.27 26.40 -59.24
N SER A 251 -5.13 27.34 -58.30
CA SER A 251 -5.06 28.76 -58.63
C SER A 251 -3.97 28.94 -59.68
N GLN A 252 -4.36 29.38 -60.89
CA GLN A 252 -3.41 29.79 -61.91
C GLN A 252 -2.50 30.86 -61.31
N ASN A 253 -1.20 30.55 -61.16
CA ASN A 253 -0.20 31.58 -60.98
C ASN A 253 -0.30 32.50 -62.20
N SER A 254 -0.79 33.72 -61.96
CA SER A 254 -0.73 34.80 -62.95
C SER A 254 0.72 35.28 -63.07
N PRO A 255 1.18 35.66 -64.27
CA PRO A 255 2.58 35.97 -64.56
C PRO A 255 3.13 37.17 -63.79
#